data_AF-A0A8S8XY11-F1
#
_entry.id   AF-A0A8S8XY11-F1
#
_cell.length_a   1.000
_cell.length_b   1.000
_cell.length_c   1.000
_cell.angle_alpha   90.00
_cell.angle_beta   90.00
_cell.angle_gamma   90.00
#
_symmetry.space_group_name_H-M   'P 1'
#
loop_
_entity.id
_entity.type
_entity.pdbx_description
1 polymer ?
#
loop_
_entity_poly.entity_id
_entity_poly.type
_entity_poly.pdbx_seq_one_letter_code
_entity_poly.pdbx_strand_id
1 'polypeptide(L)'
;MSRSVVFVIILLLTSMTGCTDSTPNRTIVTFQIDSDGEEFWVYLYTVPRTKMGNFTISSSTGTPFQVNDTASAVFSLQKNLSFDNLAKDSDNFVYFTFRADLSEVFWELNCKLRISDDSTNDEVVLDAIILDGDDEEEKEWKLPYSTPLNYKK
;
A
#
# COMPACT_ATOMS: atom_id res chain seq x y z
N MET A 1 24.74 -0.52 63.46
CA MET A 1 23.47 -0.73 62.74
C MET A 1 23.52 0.07 61.44
N SER A 2 23.45 -0.63 60.31
CA SER A 2 23.79 -0.13 58.96
C SER A 2 22.76 0.85 58.41
N ARG A 3 23.24 1.93 57.80
CA ARG A 3 22.43 2.90 57.04
C ARG A 3 22.16 2.31 55.66
N SER A 4 20.92 1.94 55.36
CA SER A 4 20.54 1.47 54.03
C SER A 4 20.33 2.65 53.09
N VAL A 5 21.23 2.80 52.11
CA VAL A 5 21.06 3.69 50.96
C VAL A 5 20.30 2.91 49.91
N VAL A 6 19.06 3.33 49.61
CA VAL A 6 18.25 2.75 48.54
C VAL A 6 18.65 3.45 47.23
N PHE A 7 19.38 2.75 46.36
CA PHE A 7 19.63 3.20 44.99
C PHE A 7 18.41 2.84 44.13
N VAL A 8 17.65 3.85 43.70
CA VAL A 8 16.61 3.71 42.68
C VAL A 8 17.28 3.83 41.32
N ILE A 9 17.38 2.73 40.59
CA ILE A 9 17.85 2.72 39.19
C ILE A 9 16.65 3.04 38.30
N ILE A 10 16.60 4.27 37.77
CA ILE A 10 15.66 4.65 36.72
C ILE A 10 16.24 4.15 35.40
N LEU A 11 15.70 3.05 34.87
CA LEU A 11 15.96 2.58 33.52
C LEU A 11 15.23 3.49 32.52
N LEU A 12 15.91 4.54 32.04
CA LEU A 12 15.49 5.23 30.83
C LEU A 12 15.78 4.32 29.63
N LEU A 13 14.78 3.54 29.23
CA LEU A 13 14.73 2.94 27.91
C LEU A 13 14.51 4.06 26.89
N THR A 14 15.59 4.69 26.44
CA THR A 14 15.55 5.43 25.18
C THR A 14 15.44 4.39 24.07
N SER A 15 14.22 3.96 23.76
CA SER A 15 13.96 3.27 22.50
C SER A 15 14.42 4.25 21.42
N MET A 16 15.52 3.93 20.74
CA MET A 16 15.84 4.57 19.47
C MET A 16 14.65 4.25 18.57
N THR A 17 13.70 5.18 18.48
CA THR A 17 12.77 5.21 17.36
C THR A 17 13.68 5.23 16.15
N GLY A 18 13.77 4.10 15.43
CA GLY A 18 14.57 3.99 14.22
C GLY A 18 13.99 4.90 13.15
N CYS A 19 14.18 6.21 13.31
CA CYS A 19 14.10 7.17 12.23
C CYS A 19 15.33 6.91 11.38
N THR A 20 15.21 5.95 10.47
CA THR A 20 16.06 5.96 9.29
C THR A 20 15.81 7.31 8.61
N ASP A 21 16.88 8.08 8.38
CA ASP A 21 16.80 9.32 7.61
C ASP A 21 15.97 9.08 6.35
N SER A 22 15.01 9.98 6.12
CA SER A 22 14.09 9.90 5.00
C SER A 22 14.80 10.24 3.70
N THR A 23 15.57 9.29 3.19
CA THR A 23 16.26 9.41 1.91
C THR A 23 15.47 8.67 0.83
N PRO A 24 14.89 9.38 -0.17
CA PRO A 24 14.12 8.76 -1.25
C PRO A 24 14.89 7.65 -1.98
N ASN A 25 16.17 7.88 -2.28
CA ASN A 25 17.04 6.94 -3.01
C ASN A 25 17.31 5.60 -2.30
N ARG A 26 16.98 5.47 -1.01
CA ARG A 26 17.09 4.21 -0.24
C ARG A 26 15.73 3.68 0.21
N THR A 27 14.65 4.30 -0.25
CA THR A 27 13.27 3.94 0.12
C THR A 27 12.63 3.21 -1.04
N ILE A 28 12.15 2.00 -0.79
CA ILE A 28 11.28 1.27 -1.71
C ILE A 28 9.85 1.48 -1.22
N VAL A 29 8.97 1.93 -2.10
CA VAL A 29 7.54 1.99 -1.82
C VAL A 29 6.91 0.73 -2.38
N THR A 30 6.15 0.00 -1.56
CA THR A 30 5.57 -1.28 -1.91
C THR A 30 4.05 -1.20 -1.81
N PHE A 31 3.40 -1.66 -2.88
CA PHE A 31 2.00 -2.03 -2.90
C PHE A 31 1.88 -3.51 -2.54
N GLN A 32 0.90 -3.84 -1.71
CA GLN A 32 0.45 -5.20 -1.48
C GLN A 32 -1.07 -5.24 -1.52
N ILE A 33 -1.61 -6.31 -2.09
CA ILE A 33 -3.01 -6.66 -2.01
C ILE A 33 -3.13 -8.08 -1.46
N ASP A 34 -4.08 -8.26 -0.55
CA ASP A 34 -4.38 -9.52 0.11
C ASP A 34 -5.90 -9.73 0.16
N SER A 35 -6.31 -10.97 0.33
CA SER A 35 -7.72 -11.33 0.53
C SER A 35 -7.84 -12.50 1.49
N ASP A 36 -8.84 -12.43 2.35
CA ASP A 36 -9.27 -13.53 3.22
C ASP A 36 -10.43 -14.35 2.61
N GLY A 37 -10.76 -14.10 1.33
CA GLY A 37 -11.85 -14.73 0.59
C GLY A 37 -13.17 -13.97 0.61
N GLU A 38 -13.37 -13.07 1.58
CA GLU A 38 -14.57 -12.22 1.66
C GLU A 38 -14.23 -10.76 1.39
N GLU A 39 -13.10 -10.30 1.91
CA GLU A 39 -12.65 -8.92 1.80
C GLU A 39 -11.31 -8.82 1.08
N PHE A 40 -11.05 -7.65 0.49
CA PHE A 40 -9.76 -7.32 -0.09
C PHE A 40 -9.11 -6.19 0.70
N TRP A 41 -7.84 -6.36 1.03
CA TRP A 41 -7.06 -5.36 1.73
C TRP A 41 -5.89 -4.91 0.87
N VAL A 42 -5.83 -3.61 0.63
CA VAL A 42 -4.70 -2.98 -0.05
C VAL A 42 -3.84 -2.23 0.96
N TYR A 43 -2.53 -2.35 0.79
CA TYR A 43 -1.51 -1.73 1.62
C TYR A 43 -0.53 -0.95 0.74
N LEU A 44 -0.20 0.26 1.18
CA LEU A 44 0.96 1.01 0.73
C LEU A 44 1.88 1.23 1.93
N TYR A 45 3.13 0.82 1.79
CA TYR A 45 4.13 0.96 2.85
C TYR A 45 5.52 1.09 2.24
N THR A 46 6.51 1.38 3.09
CA THR A 46 7.90 1.54 2.66
C THR A 46 8.84 0.54 3.31
N VAL A 47 9.89 0.17 2.58
CA VAL A 47 11.04 -0.59 3.10
C VAL A 47 12.34 0.18 2.79
N PRO A 48 13.16 0.56 3.79
CA PRO A 48 12.88 0.49 5.23
C PRO A 48 11.70 1.40 5.62
N ARG A 49 11.26 1.31 6.87
CA ARG A 49 10.11 2.06 7.37
C ARG A 49 10.41 3.57 7.41
N THR A 50 10.01 4.28 6.37
CA THR A 50 10.18 5.72 6.17
C THR A 50 8.82 6.41 6.31
N LYS A 51 8.80 7.55 7.01
CA LYS A 51 7.58 8.36 7.15
C LYS A 51 7.37 9.15 5.86
N MET A 52 6.29 8.86 5.15
CA MET A 52 6.00 9.47 3.85
C MET A 52 5.32 10.83 4.01
N GLY A 53 5.52 11.70 3.02
CA GLY A 53 4.77 12.95 2.88
C GLY A 53 3.30 12.63 2.72
N ASN A 54 2.95 11.88 1.68
CA ASN A 54 1.61 11.36 1.43
C ASN A 54 1.66 9.92 0.92
N PHE A 55 0.70 9.11 1.33
CA PHE A 55 0.21 7.96 0.57
C PHE A 55 -1.19 8.25 0.07
N THR A 56 -1.48 7.84 -1.16
CA THR A 56 -2.81 7.95 -1.76
C THR A 56 -3.21 6.64 -2.41
N ILE A 57 -4.39 6.14 -2.06
CA ILE A 57 -5.08 5.04 -2.73
C ILE A 57 -6.31 5.64 -3.40
N SER A 58 -6.38 5.53 -4.72
CA SER A 58 -7.52 6.03 -5.49
C SER A 58 -8.01 5.00 -6.49
N SER A 59 -9.31 5.02 -6.78
CA SER A 59 -9.94 4.24 -7.84
C SER A 59 -10.75 5.16 -8.74
N SER A 60 -10.78 4.87 -10.05
CA SER A 60 -11.36 5.79 -11.03
C SER A 60 -12.89 5.91 -10.94
N THR A 61 -13.35 6.95 -11.64
CA THR A 61 -14.62 7.65 -11.55
C THR A 61 -15.77 6.95 -12.29
N GLY A 62 -16.76 6.54 -11.51
CA GLY A 62 -18.11 6.19 -11.94
C GLY A 62 -19.02 6.07 -10.71
N THR A 63 -20.28 6.47 -10.82
CA THR A 63 -21.26 6.24 -9.74
C THR A 63 -21.55 4.73 -9.62
N PRO A 64 -21.70 4.17 -8.41
CA PRO A 64 -22.05 4.86 -7.17
C PRO A 64 -20.93 5.05 -6.12
N PHE A 65 -19.78 4.38 -6.21
CA PHE A 65 -18.76 4.44 -5.14
C PHE A 65 -17.34 4.63 -5.69
N GLN A 66 -16.59 5.55 -5.06
CA GLN A 66 -15.22 5.89 -5.39
C GLN A 66 -14.34 5.78 -4.14
N VAL A 67 -13.16 5.21 -4.30
CA VAL A 67 -12.11 5.26 -3.28
C VAL A 67 -11.17 6.42 -3.62
N ASN A 68 -10.99 7.33 -2.67
CA ASN A 68 -9.97 8.37 -2.71
C ASN A 68 -9.50 8.64 -1.29
N ASP A 69 -8.53 7.85 -0.83
CA ASP A 69 -8.00 7.92 0.52
C ASP A 69 -6.57 8.46 0.47
N THR A 70 -6.26 9.44 1.30
CA THR A 70 -4.93 10.02 1.40
C THR A 70 -4.55 10.20 2.86
N ALA A 71 -3.39 9.67 3.23
CA ALA A 71 -2.83 9.83 4.57
C ALA A 71 -1.47 10.52 4.47
N SER A 72 -1.33 11.63 5.19
CA SER A 72 -0.10 12.41 5.25
C SER A 72 0.73 12.04 6.47
N ALA A 73 2.05 12.10 6.37
CA ALA A 73 2.96 11.92 7.49
C ALA A 73 2.75 10.57 8.22
N VAL A 74 2.60 9.48 7.47
CA VAL A 74 2.41 8.11 7.98
C VAL A 74 3.47 7.15 7.42
N PHE A 75 3.62 5.98 8.05
CA PHE A 75 4.54 4.93 7.59
C PHE A 75 3.89 3.93 6.63
N SER A 76 2.57 3.88 6.63
CA SER A 76 1.77 3.01 5.76
C SER A 76 0.35 3.56 5.66
N LEU A 77 -0.35 3.18 4.60
CA LEU A 77 -1.77 3.38 4.40
C LEU A 77 -2.39 2.03 4.03
N GLN A 78 -3.51 1.68 4.66
CA GLN A 78 -4.26 0.46 4.37
C GLN A 78 -5.71 0.80 4.06
N LYS A 79 -6.32 0.05 3.14
CA LYS A 79 -7.72 0.24 2.77
C LYS A 79 -8.39 -1.09 2.48
N ASN A 80 -9.55 -1.30 3.11
CA ASN A 80 -10.47 -2.35 2.75
C ASN A 80 -11.21 -1.98 1.46
N LEU A 81 -11.31 -2.94 0.54
CA LEU A 81 -11.93 -2.78 -0.77
C LEU A 81 -12.97 -3.88 -0.98
N SER A 82 -14.08 -3.48 -1.59
CA SER A 82 -15.12 -4.38 -2.06
C SER A 82 -15.31 -4.14 -3.56
N PHE A 83 -14.82 -5.07 -4.39
CA PHE A 83 -14.86 -4.95 -5.86
C PHE A 83 -16.29 -4.83 -6.41
N ASP A 84 -17.29 -5.35 -5.70
CA ASP A 84 -18.70 -5.27 -6.10
C ASP A 84 -19.26 -3.85 -6.10
N ASN A 85 -18.74 -3.01 -5.21
CA ASN A 85 -19.21 -1.64 -5.05
C ASN A 85 -18.47 -0.65 -5.96
N LEU A 86 -17.33 -1.02 -6.52
CA LEU A 86 -16.48 -0.13 -7.30
C LEU A 86 -16.96 -0.01 -8.74
N ALA A 87 -16.72 1.16 -9.34
CA ALA A 87 -16.97 1.39 -10.75
C ALA A 87 -16.08 0.47 -11.61
N LYS A 88 -16.71 -0.22 -12.55
CA LYS A 88 -16.08 -1.17 -13.48
C LYS A 88 -16.19 -0.64 -14.92
N ASP A 89 -15.20 -0.96 -15.74
CA ASP A 89 -15.27 -0.74 -17.18
C ASP A 89 -16.09 -1.82 -17.91
N SER A 90 -16.09 -1.80 -19.25
CA SER A 90 -16.81 -2.76 -20.08
C SER A 90 -16.35 -4.21 -19.91
N ASP A 91 -15.11 -4.40 -19.47
CA ASP A 91 -14.47 -5.71 -19.32
C ASP A 91 -14.43 -6.16 -17.84
N ASN A 92 -15.21 -5.47 -17.00
CA ASN A 92 -15.35 -5.66 -15.56
C ASN A 92 -14.10 -5.33 -14.72
N PHE A 93 -13.16 -4.58 -15.27
CA PHE A 93 -11.99 -4.13 -14.52
C PHE A 93 -12.28 -2.87 -13.71
N VAL A 94 -11.67 -2.80 -12.53
CA VAL A 94 -11.63 -1.61 -11.68
C VAL A 94 -10.27 -0.95 -11.82
N TYR A 95 -10.24 0.33 -12.18
CA TYR A 95 -8.99 1.08 -12.25
C TYR A 95 -8.57 1.59 -10.88
N PHE A 96 -7.29 1.47 -10.58
CA PHE A 96 -6.64 1.97 -9.39
C PHE A 96 -5.40 2.81 -9.73
N THR A 97 -5.20 3.83 -8.91
CA THR A 97 -3.95 4.58 -8.84
C THR A 97 -3.46 4.61 -7.40
N PHE A 98 -2.26 4.10 -7.20
CA PHE A 98 -1.53 4.13 -5.95
C PHE A 98 -0.38 5.11 -6.06
N ARG A 99 -0.29 6.04 -5.11
CA ARG A 99 0.74 7.08 -5.11
C ARG A 99 1.42 7.19 -3.75
N ALA A 100 2.69 7.58 -3.80
CA ALA A 100 3.41 8.02 -2.62
C ALA A 100 4.28 9.23 -2.93
N ASP A 101 4.44 10.10 -1.94
CA ASP A 101 5.33 11.26 -1.96
C ASP A 101 6.32 11.16 -0.81
N LEU A 102 7.59 11.41 -1.09
CA LEU A 102 8.60 11.71 -0.09
C LEU A 102 9.53 12.81 -0.58
N SER A 103 9.40 14.01 -0.02
CA SER A 103 10.31 15.13 -0.29
C SER A 103 10.40 15.45 -1.79
N GLU A 104 9.24 15.63 -2.43
CA GLU A 104 9.10 15.93 -3.87
C GLU A 104 9.56 14.80 -4.80
N VAL A 105 9.81 13.61 -4.26
CA VAL A 105 10.01 12.38 -5.03
C VAL A 105 8.72 11.59 -5.01
N PHE A 106 8.23 11.24 -6.19
CA PHE A 106 6.93 10.61 -6.38
C PHE A 106 7.07 9.18 -6.87
N TRP A 107 6.25 8.30 -6.32
CA TRP A 107 6.06 6.94 -6.81
C TRP A 107 4.62 6.74 -7.22
N GLU A 108 4.40 5.98 -8.29
CA GLU A 108 3.08 5.68 -8.81
C GLU A 108 3.00 4.23 -9.31
N LEU A 109 1.86 3.61 -9.09
CA LEU A 109 1.41 2.40 -9.78
C LEU A 109 -0.02 2.65 -10.25
N ASN A 110 -0.22 2.63 -11.56
CA ASN A 110 -1.54 2.65 -12.17
C ASN A 110 -1.83 1.25 -12.67
N CYS A 111 -2.99 0.71 -12.33
CA CYS A 111 -3.40 -0.61 -12.82
C CYS A 111 -4.91 -0.74 -12.90
N LYS A 112 -5.35 -1.74 -13.66
CA LYS A 112 -6.72 -2.24 -13.68
C LYS A 112 -6.72 -3.62 -13.03
N LEU A 113 -7.68 -3.88 -12.16
CA LEU A 113 -7.80 -5.15 -11.44
C LEU A 113 -9.20 -5.73 -11.63
N ARG A 114 -9.28 -7.04 -11.82
CA ARG A 114 -10.52 -7.82 -11.85
C ARG A 114 -10.29 -9.14 -11.14
N ILE A 115 -11.32 -9.64 -10.45
CA ILE A 115 -11.29 -10.99 -9.89
C ILE A 115 -11.39 -11.98 -11.06
N SER A 116 -10.42 -12.90 -11.17
CA SER A 116 -10.33 -13.85 -12.27
C SER A 116 -11.39 -14.95 -12.14
N ASP A 117 -11.84 -15.50 -13.28
CA ASP A 117 -12.74 -16.66 -13.30
C ASP A 117 -12.06 -17.93 -12.74
N ASP A 118 -10.73 -17.95 -12.74
CA ASP A 118 -9.91 -19.02 -12.15
C ASP A 118 -9.83 -18.93 -10.62
N SER A 119 -10.44 -17.90 -10.01
CA SER A 119 -10.55 -17.79 -8.55
C SER A 119 -11.43 -18.89 -7.97
N THR A 120 -11.01 -19.43 -6.83
CA THR A 120 -11.77 -20.43 -6.06
C THR A 120 -11.95 -19.96 -4.63
N ASN A 121 -12.74 -20.70 -3.84
CA ASN A 121 -12.91 -20.39 -2.42
C ASN A 121 -11.58 -20.44 -1.63
N ASP A 122 -10.57 -21.17 -2.13
CA ASP A 122 -9.30 -21.40 -1.42
C ASP A 122 -8.13 -20.57 -1.98
N GLU A 123 -8.22 -20.12 -3.25
CA GLU A 123 -7.17 -19.34 -3.91
C GLU A 123 -7.81 -18.19 -4.71
N VAL A 124 -7.53 -16.96 -4.27
CA VAL A 124 -8.00 -15.75 -4.97
C VAL A 124 -6.94 -15.31 -5.97
N VAL A 125 -7.37 -15.20 -7.23
CA VAL A 125 -6.55 -14.77 -8.36
C VAL A 125 -7.14 -13.49 -8.94
N LEU A 126 -6.28 -12.51 -9.19
CA LEU A 126 -6.66 -11.27 -9.87
C LEU A 126 -6.02 -11.20 -11.25
N ASP A 127 -6.82 -10.86 -12.25
CA ASP A 127 -6.32 -10.39 -13.53
C ASP A 127 -5.92 -8.91 -13.34
N ALA A 128 -4.67 -8.59 -13.63
CA ALA A 128 -4.11 -7.27 -13.44
C ALA A 128 -3.51 -6.73 -14.74
N ILE A 129 -3.89 -5.51 -15.11
CA ILE A 129 -3.28 -4.78 -16.22
C ILE A 129 -2.51 -3.61 -15.63
N ILE A 130 -1.18 -3.68 -15.66
CA ILE A 130 -0.31 -2.58 -15.21
C ILE A 130 -0.22 -1.56 -16.35
N LEU A 131 -0.39 -0.28 -16.01
CA LEU A 131 -0.40 0.82 -16.98
C LEU A 131 0.83 1.72 -16.74
N ASP A 132 1.72 1.78 -17.72
CA ASP A 132 2.90 2.64 -17.71
C ASP A 132 2.98 3.46 -19.01
N GLY A 133 2.45 4.69 -18.96
CA GLY A 133 2.33 5.52 -20.16
C GLY A 133 1.38 4.92 -21.19
N ASP A 134 1.91 4.58 -22.36
CA ASP A 134 1.17 3.93 -23.46
C ASP A 134 1.30 2.40 -23.42
N ASP A 135 2.13 1.86 -22.53
CA ASP A 135 2.34 0.41 -22.38
C ASP A 135 1.35 -0.18 -21.38
N GLU A 136 0.73 -1.30 -21.78
CA GLU A 136 -0.12 -2.11 -20.91
C GLU A 136 0.51 -3.51 -20.75
N GLU A 137 0.67 -3.96 -19.51
CA GLU A 137 1.22 -5.27 -19.19
C GLU A 137 0.18 -6.11 -18.43
N GLU A 138 -0.34 -7.15 -19.08
CA GLU A 138 -1.25 -8.11 -18.46
C GLU A 138 -0.50 -9.11 -17.59
N LYS A 139 -1.00 -9.33 -16.37
CA LYS A 139 -0.47 -10.27 -15.38
C LYS A 139 -1.58 -10.95 -14.62
N GLU A 140 -1.29 -12.16 -14.18
CA GLU A 140 -2.07 -12.86 -13.17
C GLU A 140 -1.42 -12.64 -11.78
N TRP A 141 -2.21 -12.19 -10.81
CA TRP A 141 -1.76 -11.97 -9.43
C TRP A 141 -2.46 -12.95 -8.48
N LYS A 142 -1.70 -13.94 -8.00
CA LYS A 142 -2.13 -14.84 -6.93
C LYS A 142 -1.98 -14.16 -5.57
N LEU A 143 -3.03 -14.14 -4.77
CA LEU A 143 -3.03 -13.41 -3.50
C LEU A 143 -2.44 -14.24 -2.34
N PRO A 144 -1.71 -13.60 -1.39
CA PRO A 144 -1.33 -12.19 -1.39
C PRO A 144 -0.28 -11.86 -2.46
N TYR A 145 -0.42 -10.70 -3.10
CA TYR A 145 0.50 -10.21 -4.11
C TYR A 145 1.12 -8.88 -3.69
N SER A 146 2.42 -8.71 -3.93
CA SER A 146 3.13 -7.46 -3.64
C SER A 146 4.07 -7.06 -4.77
N THR A 147 4.16 -5.76 -5.07
CA THR A 147 5.11 -5.21 -6.04
C THR A 147 5.59 -3.83 -5.61
N PRO A 148 6.85 -3.46 -5.88
CA PRO A 148 7.28 -2.07 -5.70
C PRO A 148 6.55 -1.13 -6.68
N LEU A 149 6.36 0.12 -6.27
CA LEU A 149 5.92 1.21 -7.14
C LEU A 149 7.13 1.77 -7.91
N ASN A 150 6.87 2.33 -9.10
CA ASN A 150 7.88 2.94 -9.93
C ASN A 150 8.04 4.43 -9.60
N TYR A 151 9.26 4.94 -9.74
CA TYR A 151 9.52 6.39 -9.68
C TYR A 151 8.82 7.09 -10.84
N LYS A 152 8.10 8.16 -10.54
CA LYS A 152 7.61 9.09 -11.55
C LYS A 152 8.73 10.07 -11.88
N LYS A 153 9.25 9.99 -13.10
CA LYS A 153 10.28 10.90 -13.62
C LYS A 153 9.72 12.28 -13.94
#